data_AF-A0A7J5WBU5-F1
#
_entry.id   AF-A0A7J5WBU5-F1
#
_cell.length_a   1.000
_cell.length_b   1.000
_cell.length_c   1.000
_cell.angle_alpha   90.00
_cell.angle_beta   90.00
_cell.angle_gamma   90.00
#
_symmetry.space_group_name_H-M   'P 1'
#
loop_
_entity.id
_entity.type
_entity.pdbx_description
1 polymer ?
#
loop_
_entity_poly.entity_id
_entity_poly.type
_entity_poly.pdbx_seq_one_letter_code
_entity_poly.pdbx_strand_id
1 'polypeptide(L)'
;MKRFVSVFLALALLSSAMMIGGCKQRKVTVKTGEIVICTAGEIISDNTKELQVPEKDVAKYSVTTRVTTCEDHGNVASLYDDAQAAIAAGDLDAAAAKLRELLALNPTYKLASSQLKDIDAGKKPAKDPGSSSGTTTSTPKPDDSTAAVSNLVKYVPDTVVGYSAQGIIADPASIARTYLPTSGNADQLVIMADQTVDAKSAATTIATLKTVYPGSGAAVTIGSKTGYFGVRDGFAFVVVADGPIVVSVELHAKTGKAIDLKAAALKVASAIVR
;
A
#
# COMPACT_ATOMS: atom_id res chain seq x y z
N MET A 1 -12.84 -2.44 14.32
CA MET A 1 -11.55 -1.81 14.72
C MET A 1 -10.64 -2.74 15.54
N LYS A 2 -10.59 -4.06 15.24
CA LYS A 2 -9.70 -5.03 15.92
C LYS A 2 -8.65 -5.68 14.98
N ARG A 3 -8.60 -5.28 13.70
CA ARG A 3 -7.79 -5.98 12.68
C ARG A 3 -6.37 -5.44 12.49
N PHE A 4 -6.03 -4.25 13.00
CA PHE A 4 -4.82 -3.55 12.54
C PHE A 4 -3.65 -3.49 13.53
N VAL A 5 -3.78 -4.02 14.76
CA VAL A 5 -2.66 -4.04 15.72
C VAL A 5 -1.74 -5.27 15.52
N SER A 6 -2.10 -6.20 14.64
CA SER A 6 -1.43 -7.50 14.49
C SER A 6 -0.62 -7.68 13.21
N VAL A 7 -0.48 -6.65 12.37
CA VAL A 7 0.38 -6.70 11.17
C VAL A 7 1.54 -5.72 11.33
N PHE A 8 2.29 -5.83 12.43
CA PHE A 8 3.71 -5.46 12.38
C PHE A 8 4.46 -6.77 12.21
N LEU A 9 4.51 -7.18 10.94
CA LEU A 9 5.06 -8.44 10.51
C LEU A 9 6.58 -8.34 10.66
N ALA A 10 7.11 -8.88 11.75
CA ALA A 10 8.48 -9.38 11.79
C ALA A 10 8.57 -10.52 10.77
N LEU A 11 8.66 -10.17 9.48
CA LEU A 11 9.07 -11.07 8.41
C LEU A 11 10.53 -11.38 8.70
N ALA A 12 10.74 -12.37 9.56
CA ALA A 12 12.04 -12.93 9.86
C ALA A 12 12.61 -13.49 8.55
N LEU A 13 13.41 -12.68 7.87
CA LEU A 13 14.34 -13.19 6.89
C LEU A 13 15.28 -14.10 7.66
N LEU A 14 15.02 -15.40 7.56
CA LEU A 14 15.88 -16.48 8.04
C LEU A 14 17.25 -16.30 7.38
N SER A 15 18.14 -15.52 8.00
CA SER A 15 19.56 -15.61 7.74
C SER A 15 20.00 -16.98 8.26
N SER A 16 19.96 -17.99 7.39
CA SER A 16 20.41 -19.34 7.68
C SER A 16 21.89 -19.29 8.06
N ALA A 17 22.16 -19.26 9.37
CA ALA A 17 23.51 -19.35 9.92
C ALA A 17 24.00 -20.80 9.84
N MET A 18 24.29 -21.29 8.64
CA MET A 18 25.14 -22.48 8.50
C MET A 18 26.60 -22.08 8.72
N MET A 19 26.99 -22.03 9.99
CA MET A 19 28.38 -21.96 10.43
C MET A 19 29.05 -23.32 10.19
N ILE A 20 29.55 -23.55 8.97
CA ILE A 20 30.51 -24.63 8.70
C ILE A 20 31.85 -23.95 8.48
N GLY A 21 32.85 -24.30 9.31
CA GLY A 21 34.17 -23.69 9.34
C GLY A 21 34.83 -23.55 7.96
N GLY A 22 35.45 -22.39 7.75
CA GLY A 22 36.02 -21.92 6.48
C GLY A 22 35.33 -20.64 6.02
N CYS A 23 36.06 -19.70 5.40
CA CYS A 23 35.60 -18.37 4.98
C CYS A 23 34.42 -18.38 3.98
N LYS A 24 33.24 -18.86 4.36
CA LYS A 24 32.02 -18.79 3.55
C LYS A 24 31.31 -17.47 3.86
N GLN A 25 31.28 -16.60 2.86
CA GLN A 25 30.56 -15.32 2.90
C GLN A 25 29.10 -15.54 3.35
N ARG A 26 28.64 -14.70 4.30
CA ARG A 26 27.24 -14.69 4.75
C ARG A 26 26.34 -14.46 3.54
N LYS A 27 25.34 -15.33 3.38
CA LYS A 27 24.30 -15.19 2.37
C LYS A 27 23.03 -14.59 2.96
N VAL A 28 22.31 -13.84 2.15
CA VAL A 28 21.03 -13.22 2.47
C VAL A 28 20.05 -13.59 1.36
N THR A 29 18.81 -13.90 1.74
CA THR A 29 17.72 -14.09 0.77
C THR A 29 17.26 -12.73 0.27
N VAL A 30 17.31 -12.52 -1.03
CA VAL A 30 16.83 -11.32 -1.72
C VAL A 30 15.69 -11.68 -2.67
N LYS A 31 14.79 -10.73 -2.93
CA LYS A 31 13.81 -10.79 -4.01
C LYS A 31 14.24 -9.89 -5.16
N THR A 32 13.96 -10.34 -6.38
CA THR A 32 14.16 -9.55 -7.61
C THR A 32 13.03 -9.84 -8.59
N GLY A 33 12.65 -8.85 -9.39
CA GLY A 33 11.58 -8.98 -10.38
C GLY A 33 10.62 -7.79 -10.34
N GLU A 34 9.44 -7.95 -10.93
CA GLU A 34 8.39 -6.92 -10.97
C GLU A 34 7.13 -7.41 -10.25
N ILE A 35 6.53 -6.53 -9.46
CA ILE A 35 5.17 -6.68 -8.95
C ILE A 35 4.27 -5.68 -9.69
N VAL A 36 3.13 -6.16 -10.20
CA VAL A 36 2.11 -5.33 -10.84
C VAL A 36 0.93 -5.17 -9.89
N ILE A 37 0.58 -3.93 -9.55
CA ILE A 37 -0.48 -3.60 -8.60
C ILE A 37 -1.59 -2.85 -9.31
N CYS A 38 -2.83 -3.18 -8.97
CA CYS A 38 -4.01 -2.46 -9.39
C CYS A 38 -4.05 -1.06 -8.76
N THR A 39 -4.62 -0.08 -9.44
CA THR A 39 -4.94 1.24 -8.88
C THR A 39 -5.78 1.16 -7.59
N ALA A 40 -6.54 0.07 -7.42
CA ALA A 40 -7.36 -0.25 -6.26
C ALA A 40 -6.64 -1.02 -5.13
N GLY A 41 -5.37 -1.41 -5.33
CA GLY A 41 -4.55 -2.05 -4.28
C GLY A 41 -4.34 -3.53 -4.38
N GLU A 42 -5.01 -4.20 -5.32
CA GLU A 42 -4.83 -5.63 -5.53
C GLU A 42 -3.51 -5.92 -6.24
N ILE A 43 -2.78 -6.94 -5.79
CA ILE A 43 -1.63 -7.44 -6.55
C ILE A 43 -2.17 -8.24 -7.75
N ILE A 44 -1.95 -7.72 -8.96
CA ILE A 44 -2.38 -8.34 -10.22
C ILE A 44 -1.43 -9.48 -10.59
N SER A 45 -0.13 -9.24 -10.45
CA SER A 45 0.88 -10.29 -10.66
C SER A 45 2.11 -10.05 -9.81
N ASP A 46 2.70 -11.13 -9.30
CA ASP A 46 3.98 -11.14 -8.60
C ASP A 46 4.93 -12.04 -9.39
N ASN A 47 5.83 -11.43 -10.17
CA ASN A 47 6.85 -12.14 -10.95
C ASN A 47 8.20 -12.15 -10.23
N THR A 48 8.21 -11.98 -8.90
CA THR A 48 9.45 -11.96 -8.12
C THR A 48 9.99 -13.37 -7.89
N LYS A 49 11.31 -13.45 -7.73
CA LYS A 49 12.03 -14.68 -7.41
C LYS A 49 12.91 -14.46 -6.20
N GLU A 50 12.97 -15.45 -5.33
CA GLU A 50 13.88 -15.48 -4.19
C GLU A 50 15.22 -16.10 -4.58
N LEU A 51 16.30 -15.44 -4.18
CA LEU A 51 17.68 -15.87 -4.45
C LEU A 51 18.50 -15.74 -3.18
N GLN A 52 19.41 -16.68 -2.92
CA GLN A 52 20.43 -16.52 -1.87
C GLN A 52 21.70 -15.92 -2.46
N VAL A 53 22.06 -14.73 -2.01
CA VAL A 53 23.20 -13.96 -2.55
C VAL A 53 24.15 -13.56 -1.42
N PRO A 54 25.45 -13.36 -1.69
CA PRO A 54 26.35 -12.77 -0.71
C PRO A 54 25.85 -11.39 -0.26
N GLU A 55 26.01 -11.05 1.02
CA GLU A 55 25.51 -9.78 1.59
C GLU A 55 25.99 -8.55 0.80
N LYS A 56 27.25 -8.56 0.32
CA LYS A 56 27.84 -7.50 -0.51
C LYS A 56 27.14 -7.28 -1.87
N ASP A 57 26.38 -8.27 -2.33
CA ASP A 57 25.71 -8.26 -3.63
C ASP A 57 24.23 -7.87 -3.52
N VAL A 58 23.68 -7.65 -2.31
CA VAL A 58 22.27 -7.27 -2.07
C VAL A 58 21.83 -6.08 -2.92
N ALA A 59 22.70 -5.06 -3.08
CA ALA A 59 22.40 -3.87 -3.86
C ALA A 59 22.16 -4.11 -5.37
N LYS A 60 22.49 -5.31 -5.88
CA LYS A 60 22.29 -5.70 -7.28
C LYS A 60 20.89 -6.26 -7.57
N TYR A 61 20.13 -6.56 -6.53
CA TYR A 61 18.82 -7.17 -6.62
C TYR A 61 17.81 -6.18 -6.07
N SER A 62 16.67 -6.04 -6.72
CA SER A 62 15.57 -5.22 -6.24
C SER A 62 14.28 -5.65 -6.91
N VAL A 63 13.17 -5.43 -6.21
CA VAL A 63 11.83 -5.54 -6.77
C VAL A 63 11.41 -4.17 -7.29
N THR A 64 10.87 -4.12 -8.51
CA THR A 64 10.21 -2.94 -9.08
C THR A 64 8.69 -3.09 -9.00
N THR A 65 7.98 -1.97 -9.00
CA THR A 65 6.52 -1.93 -8.95
C THR A 65 5.96 -1.18 -10.14
N ARG A 66 4.99 -1.79 -10.81
CA ARG A 66 4.19 -1.15 -11.86
C ARG A 66 2.75 -1.04 -11.40
N VAL A 67 2.17 0.15 -11.50
CA VAL A 67 0.76 0.39 -11.19
C VAL A 67 -0.05 0.43 -12.50
N THR A 68 -1.13 -0.33 -12.56
CA THR A 68 -2.07 -0.36 -13.70
C THR A 68 -3.50 -0.53 -13.21
N THR A 69 -4.50 -0.39 -14.06
CA THR A 69 -5.88 -0.80 -13.74
C THR A 69 -6.03 -2.30 -14.07
N CYS A 70 -6.55 -3.11 -13.14
CA CYS A 70 -6.80 -4.53 -13.41
C CYS A 70 -8.06 -4.70 -14.27
N GLU A 71 -8.20 -5.88 -14.90
CA GLU A 71 -9.32 -6.20 -15.78
C GLU A 71 -10.67 -6.07 -15.07
N ASP A 72 -10.80 -6.57 -13.84
CA ASP A 72 -12.03 -6.46 -13.05
C ASP A 72 -12.46 -5.00 -12.82
N HIS A 73 -11.50 -4.12 -12.51
CA HIS A 73 -11.76 -2.69 -12.32
C HIS A 73 -11.97 -1.93 -13.64
N GLY A 74 -11.36 -2.38 -14.74
CA GLY A 74 -11.66 -1.89 -16.08
C GLY A 74 -13.07 -2.26 -16.53
N ASN A 75 -13.50 -3.49 -16.23
CA ASN A 75 -14.82 -4.01 -16.55
C ASN A 75 -15.92 -3.26 -15.79
N VAL A 76 -15.72 -2.88 -14.52
CA VAL A 76 -16.69 -2.06 -13.78
C VAL A 76 -16.99 -0.73 -14.48
N ALA A 77 -15.97 -0.03 -14.97
CA ALA A 77 -16.17 1.24 -15.69
C ALA A 77 -16.92 1.03 -17.01
N SER A 78 -16.49 0.05 -17.82
CA SER A 78 -17.15 -0.27 -19.09
C SER A 78 -18.59 -0.73 -18.90
N LEU A 79 -18.87 -1.57 -17.90
CA LEU A 79 -20.22 -2.04 -17.59
C LEU A 79 -21.12 -0.90 -17.13
N TYR A 80 -20.58 0.08 -16.39
CA TYR A 80 -21.35 1.24 -15.98
C TYR A 80 -21.69 2.14 -17.18
N ASP A 81 -20.72 2.43 -18.05
CA ASP A 81 -20.93 3.25 -19.24
C ASP A 81 -21.90 2.59 -20.23
N ASP A 82 -21.78 1.27 -20.45
CA ASP A 82 -22.72 0.46 -21.23
C ASP A 82 -24.14 0.55 -20.63
N ALA A 83 -24.26 0.43 -19.31
CA ALA A 83 -25.54 0.57 -18.61
C ALA A 83 -26.13 1.98 -18.79
N GLN A 84 -25.32 3.04 -18.69
CA GLN A 84 -25.79 4.42 -18.91
C GLN A 84 -26.21 4.65 -20.37
N ALA A 85 -25.51 4.06 -21.34
CA ALA A 85 -25.89 4.11 -22.75
C ALA A 85 -27.23 3.39 -23.00
N ALA A 86 -27.43 2.21 -22.41
CA ALA A 86 -28.69 1.46 -22.49
C ALA A 86 -29.85 2.22 -21.81
N ILE A 87 -29.63 2.81 -20.63
CA ILE A 87 -30.60 3.71 -19.97
C ILE A 87 -30.97 4.87 -20.91
N ALA A 88 -29.98 5.52 -21.54
CA ALA A 88 -30.24 6.62 -22.47
C ALA A 88 -31.12 6.18 -23.65
N ALA A 89 -30.77 5.05 -24.27
CA ALA A 89 -31.51 4.43 -25.36
C ALA A 89 -32.90 3.91 -24.96
N GLY A 90 -33.18 3.77 -23.66
CA GLY A 90 -34.43 3.20 -23.15
C GLY A 90 -34.47 1.67 -23.14
N ASP A 91 -33.33 1.02 -23.39
CA ASP A 91 -33.17 -0.43 -23.28
C ASP A 91 -32.92 -0.80 -21.81
N LEU A 92 -34.01 -0.88 -21.05
CA LEU A 92 -33.93 -1.13 -19.60
C LEU A 92 -33.51 -2.56 -19.27
N ASP A 93 -33.78 -3.53 -20.16
CA ASP A 93 -33.36 -4.92 -19.97
C ASP A 93 -31.84 -5.06 -20.14
N ALA A 94 -31.26 -4.45 -21.17
CA ALA A 94 -29.81 -4.41 -21.35
C ALA A 94 -29.13 -3.63 -20.22
N ALA A 95 -29.71 -2.49 -19.80
CA ALA A 95 -29.21 -1.73 -18.66
C ALA A 95 -29.20 -2.57 -17.38
N ALA A 96 -30.30 -3.26 -17.06
CA ALA A 96 -30.40 -4.09 -15.87
C ALA A 96 -29.39 -5.25 -15.88
N ALA A 97 -29.18 -5.88 -17.03
CA ALA A 97 -28.16 -6.93 -17.17
C ALA A 97 -26.75 -6.41 -16.82
N LYS A 98 -26.36 -5.28 -17.39
CA LYS A 98 -25.05 -4.64 -17.16
C LYS A 98 -24.87 -4.15 -15.72
N LEU A 99 -25.93 -3.58 -15.11
CA LEU A 99 -25.89 -3.16 -13.70
C LEU A 99 -25.78 -4.35 -12.74
N ARG A 100 -26.43 -5.49 -13.04
CA ARG A 100 -26.29 -6.72 -12.24
C ARG A 100 -24.87 -7.29 -12.34
N GLU A 101 -24.30 -7.32 -13.53
CA GLU A 101 -22.91 -7.75 -13.75
C GLU A 101 -21.93 -6.83 -13.00
N LEU A 102 -22.13 -5.52 -13.09
CA LEU A 102 -21.35 -4.54 -12.32
C LEU A 102 -21.47 -4.76 -10.82
N LEU A 103 -22.68 -4.97 -10.29
CA LEU A 103 -22.91 -5.21 -8.86
C LEU A 103 -22.39 -6.57 -8.39
N ALA A 104 -22.23 -7.54 -9.28
CA ALA A 104 -21.54 -8.79 -8.97
C ALA A 104 -20.03 -8.55 -8.76
N LEU A 105 -19.42 -7.66 -9.55
CA LEU A 105 -18.01 -7.25 -9.42
C LEU A 105 -17.79 -6.26 -8.26
N ASN A 106 -18.73 -5.32 -8.06
CA ASN A 106 -18.69 -4.30 -7.00
C ASN A 106 -20.06 -4.14 -6.33
N PRO A 107 -20.37 -4.96 -5.30
CA PRO A 107 -21.66 -4.91 -4.60
C PRO A 107 -21.94 -3.59 -3.88
N THR A 108 -20.91 -2.76 -3.67
CA THR A 108 -21.02 -1.50 -2.92
C THR A 108 -21.25 -0.28 -3.82
N TYR A 109 -21.34 -0.47 -5.14
CA TYR A 109 -21.59 0.59 -6.11
C TYR A 109 -23.03 1.14 -5.96
N LYS A 110 -23.19 2.14 -5.08
CA LYS A 110 -24.51 2.63 -4.64
C LYS A 110 -25.39 3.12 -5.78
N LEU A 111 -24.80 3.84 -6.73
CA LEU A 111 -25.56 4.42 -7.85
C LEU A 111 -26.10 3.32 -8.77
N ALA A 112 -25.27 2.33 -9.13
CA ALA A 112 -25.71 1.14 -9.86
C ALA A 112 -26.79 0.35 -9.10
N SER A 113 -26.64 0.18 -7.77
CA SER A 113 -27.65 -0.46 -6.92
C SER A 113 -28.98 0.31 -6.92
N SER A 114 -28.93 1.65 -6.87
CA SER A 114 -30.11 2.50 -6.93
C SER A 114 -30.80 2.43 -8.29
N GLN A 115 -30.03 2.55 -9.38
CA GLN A 115 -30.55 2.51 -10.75
C GLN A 115 -31.17 1.15 -11.07
N LEU A 116 -30.57 0.05 -10.60
CA LEU A 116 -31.14 -1.28 -10.78
C LEU A 116 -32.48 -1.42 -10.03
N LYS A 117 -32.59 -0.90 -8.81
CA LYS A 117 -33.87 -0.89 -8.07
C LYS A 117 -34.95 -0.09 -8.77
N ASP A 118 -34.61 1.03 -9.39
CA ASP A 118 -35.56 1.82 -10.18
C ASP A 118 -36.06 1.02 -11.39
N ILE A 119 -35.15 0.36 -12.13
CA ILE A 119 -35.51 -0.49 -13.27
C ILE A 119 -36.38 -1.67 -12.83
N ASP A 120 -36.01 -2.38 -11.76
CA ASP A 120 -36.79 -3.50 -11.22
C ASP A 120 -38.18 -3.05 -10.72
N ALA A 121 -38.33 -1.77 -10.33
CA ALA A 121 -39.61 -1.15 -9.99
C ALA A 121 -40.39 -0.62 -11.21
N GLY A 122 -39.94 -0.92 -12.43
CA GLY A 122 -40.58 -0.49 -13.69
C GLY A 122 -40.36 0.98 -14.04
N LYS A 123 -39.37 1.64 -13.42
CA LYS A 123 -39.05 3.06 -13.66
C LYS A 123 -37.78 3.16 -14.49
N LYS A 124 -37.74 4.15 -15.39
CA LYS A 124 -36.51 4.55 -16.07
C LYS A 124 -35.70 5.47 -15.14
N PRO A 125 -34.53 5.04 -14.62
CA PRO A 125 -33.68 5.93 -13.84
C PRO A 125 -33.15 7.07 -14.70
N ALA A 126 -32.81 8.19 -14.07
CA ALA A 126 -32.09 9.26 -14.74
C ALA A 126 -30.68 8.78 -15.13
N LYS A 127 -30.24 9.16 -16.34
CA LYS A 127 -28.83 9.00 -16.74
C LYS A 127 -27.96 9.84 -15.82
N ASP A 128 -26.84 9.27 -15.37
CA ASP A 128 -25.83 10.03 -14.64
C ASP A 128 -25.18 11.08 -15.58
N PRO A 129 -25.28 12.40 -15.27
CA PRO A 129 -24.66 13.45 -16.07
C PRO A 129 -23.13 13.37 -16.11
N GLY A 130 -22.49 12.56 -15.25
CA GLY A 130 -21.05 12.31 -15.27
C GLY A 130 -20.57 11.29 -16.32
N SER A 131 -21.45 10.47 -16.90
CA SER A 131 -21.09 9.45 -17.90
C SER A 131 -21.17 10.03 -19.32
N SER A 132 -20.04 10.53 -19.81
CA SER A 132 -19.89 11.05 -21.17
C SER A 132 -19.52 9.93 -22.12
N SER A 133 -20.33 9.73 -23.17
CA SER A 133 -20.15 8.70 -24.22
C SER A 133 -19.04 9.08 -25.25
N GLY A 134 -17.96 9.70 -24.79
CA GLY A 134 -16.84 10.14 -25.63
C GLY A 134 -15.53 9.57 -25.11
N THR A 135 -14.64 9.21 -26.03
CA THR A 135 -13.30 8.59 -25.85
C THR A 135 -12.30 9.50 -25.10
N THR A 136 -12.71 10.06 -23.97
CA THR A 136 -11.88 10.84 -23.06
C THR A 136 -11.81 10.11 -21.73
N THR A 137 -10.59 9.98 -21.24
CA THR A 137 -10.10 9.23 -20.07
C THR A 137 -10.65 9.71 -18.72
N SER A 138 -11.87 10.26 -18.67
CA SER A 138 -12.49 10.73 -17.44
C SER A 138 -12.95 9.54 -16.61
N THR A 139 -12.12 9.21 -15.62
CA THR A 139 -12.43 8.31 -14.52
C THR A 139 -13.84 8.60 -13.97
N PRO A 140 -14.71 7.58 -13.81
CA PRO A 140 -16.03 7.77 -13.19
C PRO A 140 -15.86 8.43 -11.83
N LYS A 141 -16.68 9.45 -11.54
CA LYS A 141 -16.59 10.15 -10.26
C LYS A 141 -16.98 9.17 -9.14
N PRO A 142 -16.04 8.83 -8.24
CA PRO A 142 -16.34 7.89 -7.17
C PRO A 142 -17.31 8.55 -6.20
N ASP A 143 -18.35 7.84 -5.77
CA ASP A 143 -18.83 8.03 -4.41
C ASP A 143 -17.71 7.46 -3.53
N ASP A 144 -16.75 8.34 -3.20
CA ASP A 144 -15.52 8.16 -2.43
C ASP A 144 -15.03 6.70 -2.33
N SER A 145 -14.32 6.24 -3.37
CA SER A 145 -13.33 5.20 -3.15
C SER A 145 -12.24 5.81 -2.27
N THR A 146 -12.34 5.60 -0.97
CA THR A 146 -11.25 5.77 0.00
C THR A 146 -10.14 4.73 -0.21
N ALA A 147 -10.06 4.10 -1.40
CA ALA A 147 -9.36 2.85 -1.67
C ALA A 147 -8.41 2.92 -2.88
N ALA A 148 -7.90 4.11 -3.21
CA ALA A 148 -6.90 4.24 -4.27
C ALA A 148 -5.49 4.01 -3.68
N VAL A 149 -5.02 2.77 -3.68
CA VAL A 149 -3.62 2.43 -3.34
C VAL A 149 -2.62 3.11 -4.27
N SER A 150 -3.03 3.51 -5.48
CA SER A 150 -2.23 4.42 -6.32
C SER A 150 -1.77 5.68 -5.57
N ASN A 151 -2.55 6.18 -4.61
CA ASN A 151 -2.18 7.31 -3.75
C ASN A 151 -1.20 6.91 -2.63
N LEU A 152 -1.07 5.62 -2.32
CA LEU A 152 -0.21 5.09 -1.25
C LEU A 152 1.15 4.61 -1.75
N VAL A 153 1.26 4.15 -3.00
CA VAL A 153 2.52 3.63 -3.58
C VAL A 153 3.66 4.65 -3.48
N LYS A 154 3.37 5.95 -3.54
CA LYS A 154 4.37 7.02 -3.36
C LYS A 154 5.10 6.96 -2.01
N TYR A 155 4.48 6.36 -0.98
CA TYR A 155 5.08 6.23 0.35
C TYR A 155 5.98 5.01 0.48
N VAL A 156 5.93 4.05 -0.45
CA VAL A 156 6.74 2.83 -0.45
C VAL A 156 7.51 2.70 -1.77
N PRO A 157 8.45 3.62 -2.04
CA PRO A 157 9.12 3.72 -3.34
C PRO A 157 9.97 2.50 -3.68
N ASP A 158 10.17 2.24 -4.97
CA ASP A 158 11.10 1.19 -5.44
C ASP A 158 12.57 1.48 -5.07
N THR A 159 12.89 2.74 -4.77
CA THR A 159 14.25 3.19 -4.48
C THR A 159 14.31 3.98 -3.19
N VAL A 160 15.11 3.51 -2.24
CA VAL A 160 15.51 4.24 -1.04
C VAL A 160 17.02 4.14 -0.93
N VAL A 161 17.72 5.28 -0.82
CA VAL A 161 19.20 5.30 -0.80
C VAL A 161 19.73 4.45 0.36
N GLY A 162 20.57 3.46 0.03
CA GLY A 162 21.15 2.53 1.01
C GLY A 162 20.30 1.28 1.29
N TYR A 163 19.22 1.08 0.53
CA TYR A 163 18.32 -0.05 0.70
C TYR A 163 17.90 -0.64 -0.66
N SER A 164 17.70 -1.96 -0.69
CA SER A 164 17.18 -2.72 -1.83
C SER A 164 15.72 -3.09 -1.57
N ALA A 165 14.81 -2.72 -2.46
CA ALA A 165 13.38 -3.01 -2.32
C ALA A 165 13.11 -4.52 -2.47
N GLN A 166 12.30 -5.05 -1.57
CA GLN A 166 11.83 -6.44 -1.58
C GLN A 166 10.34 -6.49 -1.94
N GLY A 167 9.62 -7.51 -1.44
CA GLY A 167 8.20 -7.66 -1.69
C GLY A 167 7.33 -6.54 -1.11
N ILE A 168 6.14 -6.41 -1.68
CA ILE A 168 5.09 -5.51 -1.26
C ILE A 168 3.90 -6.31 -0.75
N ILE A 169 3.23 -5.78 0.27
CA ILE A 169 1.91 -6.23 0.72
C ILE A 169 0.99 -5.04 0.52
N ALA A 170 -0.11 -5.24 -0.18
CA ALA A 170 -1.06 -4.18 -0.50
C ALA A 170 -2.47 -4.68 -0.21
N ASP A 171 -3.22 -3.84 0.49
CA ASP A 171 -4.66 -3.96 0.73
C ASP A 171 -5.30 -2.62 0.32
N PRO A 172 -6.63 -2.54 0.13
CA PRO A 172 -7.29 -1.33 -0.38
C PRO A 172 -7.00 -0.04 0.41
N ALA A 173 -6.66 -0.14 1.71
CA ALA A 173 -6.38 1.01 2.57
C ALA A 173 -4.97 0.99 3.19
N SER A 174 -4.09 0.08 2.77
CA SER A 174 -2.73 0.01 3.32
C SER A 174 -1.74 -0.55 2.31
N ILE A 175 -0.50 -0.10 2.42
CA ILE A 175 0.60 -0.67 1.64
C ILE A 175 1.84 -0.74 2.50
N ALA A 176 2.53 -1.87 2.46
CA ALA A 176 3.78 -2.09 3.16
C ALA A 176 4.82 -2.64 2.19
N ARG A 177 6.05 -2.14 2.29
CA ARG A 177 7.20 -2.68 1.57
C ARG A 177 8.34 -2.95 2.52
N THR A 178 8.93 -4.13 2.36
CA THR A 178 10.18 -4.49 3.02
C THR A 178 11.38 -4.09 2.15
N TYR A 179 12.46 -3.66 2.79
CA TYR A 179 13.72 -3.37 2.15
C TYR A 179 14.87 -4.00 2.93
N LEU A 180 15.91 -4.36 2.20
CA LEU A 180 17.17 -4.84 2.75
C LEU A 180 18.20 -3.72 2.78
N PRO A 181 18.76 -3.35 3.94
CA PRO A 181 19.87 -2.42 4.02
C PRO A 181 21.08 -2.96 3.23
N THR A 182 21.74 -2.11 2.45
CA THR A 182 22.93 -2.50 1.68
C THR A 182 24.23 -2.38 2.48
N SER A 183 24.15 -1.75 3.66
CA SER A 183 25.26 -1.57 4.60
C SER A 183 24.74 -1.10 5.97
N GLY A 184 25.62 -1.08 6.98
CA GLY A 184 25.33 -0.51 8.28
C GLY A 184 24.83 -1.53 9.31
N ASN A 185 24.21 -1.00 10.37
CA ASN A 185 23.87 -1.77 11.58
C ASN A 185 22.42 -2.30 11.58
N ALA A 186 21.69 -2.11 10.49
CA ALA A 186 20.35 -2.64 10.29
C ALA A 186 20.38 -3.84 9.33
N ASP A 187 19.46 -4.78 9.50
CA ASP A 187 19.26 -5.91 8.58
C ASP A 187 17.86 -5.92 7.92
N GLN A 188 16.96 -5.06 8.37
CA GLN A 188 15.63 -4.90 7.79
C GLN A 188 15.13 -3.46 7.91
N LEU A 189 14.46 -2.99 6.85
CA LEU A 189 13.63 -1.79 6.83
C LEU A 189 12.22 -2.20 6.39
N VAL A 190 11.19 -1.72 7.07
CA VAL A 190 9.80 -1.78 6.59
C VAL A 190 9.26 -0.36 6.52
N ILE A 191 8.61 -0.03 5.41
CA ILE A 191 7.85 1.21 5.28
C ILE A 191 6.40 0.82 5.04
N MET A 192 5.49 1.39 5.80
CA MET A 192 4.05 1.14 5.68
C MET A 192 3.29 2.47 5.66
N ALA A 193 2.30 2.55 4.80
CA ALA A 193 1.36 3.66 4.73
C ALA A 193 -0.07 3.13 4.85
N ASP A 194 -0.80 3.65 5.84
CA ASP A 194 -2.19 3.30 6.11
C ASP A 194 -3.09 4.52 5.86
N GLN A 195 -4.11 4.32 5.04
CA GLN A 195 -5.18 5.28 4.86
C GLN A 195 -6.22 5.10 5.96
N THR A 196 -6.46 6.17 6.72
CA THR A 196 -7.56 6.25 7.67
C THR A 196 -8.73 7.04 7.10
N VAL A 197 -9.88 7.00 7.79
CA VAL A 197 -11.09 7.72 7.34
C VAL A 197 -10.84 9.23 7.27
N ASP A 198 -10.09 9.78 8.22
CA ASP A 198 -9.81 11.21 8.33
C ASP A 198 -8.52 11.49 9.12
N ALA A 199 -8.05 12.74 9.11
CA ALA A 199 -6.83 13.13 9.83
C ALA A 199 -6.93 12.91 11.35
N LYS A 200 -8.14 12.93 11.93
CA LYS A 200 -8.35 12.67 13.36
C LYS A 200 -8.11 11.19 13.69
N SER A 201 -8.55 10.30 12.81
CA SER A 201 -8.32 8.87 12.89
C SER A 201 -6.83 8.55 12.73
N ALA A 202 -6.13 9.22 11.80
CA ALA A 202 -4.67 9.12 11.68
C ALA A 202 -3.95 9.51 12.98
N ALA A 203 -4.35 10.63 13.61
CA ALA A 203 -3.78 11.06 14.89
C ALA A 203 -4.04 10.05 16.01
N THR A 204 -5.22 9.42 16.03
CA THR A 204 -5.58 8.36 16.99
C THR A 204 -4.71 7.11 16.79
N THR A 205 -4.52 6.69 15.54
CA THR A 205 -3.62 5.58 15.19
C THR A 205 -2.19 5.85 15.66
N ILE A 206 -1.66 7.06 15.43
CA ILE A 206 -0.34 7.45 15.94
C ILE A 206 -0.28 7.40 17.47
N ALA A 207 -1.33 7.87 18.16
CA ALA A 207 -1.39 7.79 19.62
C ALA A 207 -1.34 6.33 20.12
N THR A 208 -1.99 5.40 19.43
CA THR A 208 -1.85 3.96 19.71
C THR A 208 -0.45 3.45 19.42
N LEU A 209 0.16 3.81 18.29
CA LEU A 209 1.51 3.34 17.94
C LEU A 209 2.58 3.83 18.93
N LYS A 210 2.40 5.01 19.53
CA LYS A 210 3.26 5.50 20.62
C LYS A 210 3.29 4.56 21.83
N THR A 211 2.19 3.89 22.15
CA THR A 211 2.15 2.93 23.26
C THR A 211 2.80 1.61 22.90
N VAL A 212 2.87 1.28 21.60
CA VAL A 212 3.55 0.09 21.07
C VAL A 212 5.08 0.28 21.05
N TYR A 213 5.59 1.49 20.83
CA TYR A 213 7.02 1.80 20.81
C TYR A 213 7.44 2.75 21.93
N PRO A 214 7.28 2.38 23.22
CA PRO A 214 7.43 3.31 24.33
C PRO A 214 8.89 3.72 24.61
N GLY A 215 9.87 2.93 24.15
CA GLY A 215 11.28 3.15 24.45
C GLY A 215 11.84 4.39 23.75
N SER A 216 12.58 5.22 24.49
CA SER A 216 13.22 6.45 23.95
C SER A 216 12.26 7.36 23.15
N GLY A 217 10.98 7.34 23.53
CA GLY A 217 9.91 8.04 22.83
C GLY A 217 10.13 9.55 22.77
N ALA A 218 10.06 10.12 21.57
CA ALA A 218 10.24 11.56 21.37
C ALA A 218 9.41 12.08 20.20
N ALA A 219 8.91 13.31 20.31
CA ALA A 219 8.46 14.04 19.13
C ALA A 219 9.66 14.33 18.21
N VAL A 220 9.44 14.24 16.91
CA VAL A 220 10.45 14.46 15.88
C VAL A 220 9.86 15.30 14.74
N THR A 221 10.73 15.93 13.95
CA THR A 221 10.33 16.71 12.77
C THR A 221 10.74 15.96 11.51
N ILE A 222 9.80 15.81 10.58
CA ILE A 222 9.97 15.10 9.30
C ILE A 222 9.44 16.05 8.23
N GLY A 223 10.36 16.71 7.50
CA GLY A 223 10.01 17.83 6.64
C GLY A 223 9.30 18.94 7.43
N SER A 224 8.09 19.31 7.00
CA SER A 224 7.24 20.30 7.66
C SER A 224 6.33 19.72 8.77
N LYS A 225 6.37 18.40 8.99
CA LYS A 225 5.41 17.69 9.83
C LYS A 225 6.03 17.23 11.16
N THR A 226 5.19 17.14 12.17
CA THR A 226 5.55 16.55 13.47
C THR A 226 5.23 15.07 13.47
N GLY A 227 6.24 14.24 13.73
CA GLY A 227 6.11 12.81 13.91
C GLY A 227 6.47 12.37 15.33
N TYR A 228 6.57 11.05 15.49
CA TYR A 228 7.04 10.41 16.70
C TYR A 228 8.13 9.41 16.36
N PHE A 229 9.17 9.39 17.19
CA PHE A 229 10.15 8.33 17.22
C PHE A 229 9.96 7.50 18.48
N GLY A 230 10.11 6.18 18.36
CA GLY A 230 10.12 5.26 19.48
C GLY A 230 10.94 4.01 19.19
N VAL A 231 11.16 3.21 20.21
CA VAL A 231 11.88 1.94 20.16
C VAL A 231 11.05 0.88 20.85
N ARG A 232 11.05 -0.31 20.29
CA ARG A 232 10.59 -1.53 20.95
C ARG A 232 11.50 -2.67 20.55
N ASP A 233 12.00 -3.39 21.55
CA ASP A 233 12.91 -4.52 21.33
C ASP A 233 14.10 -4.10 20.44
N GLY A 234 14.37 -4.85 19.36
CA GLY A 234 15.40 -4.55 18.37
C GLY A 234 15.01 -3.50 17.31
N PHE A 235 13.85 -2.87 17.41
CA PHE A 235 13.28 -2.02 16.35
C PHE A 235 13.26 -0.54 16.70
N ALA A 236 13.74 0.28 15.77
CA ALA A 236 13.58 1.72 15.74
C ALA A 236 12.41 2.10 14.84
N PHE A 237 11.55 2.98 15.33
CA PHE A 237 10.30 3.30 14.69
C PHE A 237 10.11 4.81 14.56
N VAL A 238 9.70 5.26 13.38
CA VAL A 238 9.27 6.63 13.11
C VAL A 238 7.89 6.59 12.51
N VAL A 239 6.97 7.41 13.00
CA VAL A 239 5.62 7.55 12.44
C VAL A 239 5.22 9.02 12.31
N VAL A 240 4.50 9.33 11.24
CA VAL A 240 3.99 10.67 10.93
C VAL A 240 2.66 10.59 10.19
N ALA A 241 1.82 11.61 10.35
CA ALA A 241 0.60 11.74 9.57
C ALA A 241 0.81 12.71 8.39
N ASP A 242 0.34 12.34 7.21
CA ASP A 242 0.15 13.22 6.06
C ASP A 242 -1.34 13.25 5.71
N GLY A 243 -2.06 14.21 6.28
CA GLY A 243 -3.52 14.26 6.24
C GLY A 243 -4.13 12.99 6.88
N PRO A 244 -4.99 12.24 6.18
CA PRO A 244 -5.55 10.98 6.67
C PRO A 244 -4.61 9.77 6.56
N ILE A 245 -3.39 9.94 6.03
CA ILE A 245 -2.43 8.85 5.85
C ILE A 245 -1.47 8.77 7.03
N VAL A 246 -1.30 7.59 7.62
CA VAL A 246 -0.26 7.30 8.62
C VAL A 246 0.89 6.62 7.91
N VAL A 247 2.07 7.25 7.91
CA VAL A 247 3.30 6.68 7.34
C VAL A 247 4.21 6.26 8.48
N SER A 248 4.62 5.00 8.47
CA SER A 248 5.55 4.43 9.44
C SER A 248 6.79 3.86 8.76
N VAL A 249 7.93 4.05 9.43
CA VAL A 249 9.26 3.58 9.04
C VAL A 249 9.82 2.81 10.21
N GLU A 250 10.09 1.52 10.01
CA GLU A 250 10.61 0.63 11.03
C GLU A 250 11.93 0.01 10.57
N LEU A 251 12.97 0.10 11.41
CA LEU A 251 14.29 -0.47 11.16
C LEU A 251 14.64 -1.46 12.27
N HIS A 252 15.07 -2.66 11.90
CA HIS A 252 15.60 -3.64 12.86
C HIS A 252 17.11 -3.52 12.99
N ALA A 253 17.62 -3.56 14.22
CA ALA A 253 19.05 -3.57 14.51
C ALA A 253 19.65 -4.98 14.36
N LYS A 254 20.54 -5.12 13.38
CA LYS A 254 21.41 -6.30 13.22
C LYS A 254 22.45 -6.38 14.33
N THR A 255 23.00 -5.23 14.71
CA THR A 255 24.05 -5.08 15.73
C THR A 255 23.86 -3.77 16.48
N GLY A 256 24.24 -3.72 17.76
CA GLY A 256 24.09 -2.50 18.56
C GLY A 256 22.66 -2.34 19.10
N LYS A 257 22.27 -1.11 19.45
CA LYS A 257 20.95 -0.83 20.01
C LYS A 257 20.04 -0.21 18.95
N ALA A 258 18.76 -0.54 19.00
CA ALA A 258 17.76 0.05 18.10
C ALA A 258 17.77 1.59 18.10
N ILE A 259 17.97 2.22 19.26
CA ILE A 259 18.06 3.69 19.37
C ILE A 259 19.12 4.31 18.45
N ASP A 260 20.20 3.58 18.14
CA ASP A 260 21.29 4.05 17.28
C ASP A 260 20.83 4.20 15.82
N LEU A 261 19.70 3.60 15.45
CA LEU A 261 19.09 3.69 14.11
C LEU A 261 18.20 4.93 13.95
N LYS A 262 18.00 5.76 14.98
CA LYS A 262 17.11 6.93 14.94
C LYS A 262 17.40 7.86 13.76
N ALA A 263 18.67 8.18 13.53
CA ALA A 263 19.06 9.06 12.43
C ALA A 263 18.76 8.46 11.05
N ALA A 264 18.97 7.15 10.88
CA ALA A 264 18.64 6.44 9.65
C ALA A 264 17.13 6.40 9.40
N ALA A 265 16.34 6.08 10.44
CA ALA A 265 14.87 6.07 10.35
C ALA A 265 14.31 7.44 9.94
N LEU A 266 14.80 8.52 10.57
CA LEU A 266 14.41 9.89 10.24
C LEU A 266 14.80 10.30 8.82
N LYS A 267 15.98 9.89 8.36
CA LYS A 267 16.43 10.15 6.99
C LYS A 267 15.51 9.48 5.97
N VAL A 268 15.12 8.22 6.20
CA VAL A 268 14.18 7.49 5.34
C VAL A 268 12.81 8.17 5.37
N ALA A 269 12.26 8.47 6.55
CA ALA A 269 10.97 9.14 6.68
C ALA A 269 10.94 10.50 5.94
N SER A 270 12.01 11.30 6.05
CA SER A 270 12.12 12.62 5.41
C SER A 270 12.28 12.55 3.89
N ALA A 271 12.76 11.43 3.35
CA ALA A 271 12.86 11.24 1.90
C ALA A 271 11.48 10.98 1.26
N ILE A 272 10.54 10.48 2.05
CA ILE A 272 9.24 9.97 1.59
C ILE A 272 8.13 10.97 1.87
N VAL A 273 8.12 11.54 3.07
CA VAL A 273 7.10 12.48 3.53
C VAL A 273 7.62 13.91 3.30
N ARG A 274 6.95 14.65 2.42
CA ARG A 274 7.27 16.05 2.09
C ARG A 274 6.34 17.04 2.81
#